data_AF-A0A117RAJ0-F1
#
_entry.id   AF-A0A117RAJ0-F1
#
_cell.length_a   1.000
_cell.length_b   1.000
_cell.length_c   1.000
_cell.angle_alpha   90.00
_cell.angle_beta   90.00
_cell.angle_gamma   90.00
#
_symmetry.space_group_name_H-M   'P 1'
#
loop_
_entity.id
_entity.type
_entity.pdbx_description
1 polymer ?
#
loop_
_entity_poly.entity_id
_entity_poly.type
_entity_poly.pdbx_seq_one_letter_code
_entity_poly.pdbx_strand_id
1 'polypeptide(L)'
;MIPALACYLVFTLWLPGDIDRYRDYTRAEPCAAGTSPREHEDCLREVAFTVDGTRIKGGRSAVYEATLSGAPSWNGVLEFGDSGPLLSELERGDRVTGTVWRGDIMALSRDGVRQKSSDEPRDEPQMAAALGTCAGLLSALALAVGAARLTRPRPPHPFPWRGWGKPLLIVLSVGCPVLGLVAVWWGIPWWLLPTVLVPLMGYTAWELHRYPGRRPGPAADSGGATGSGSAT
;
A
#
# COMPACT_ATOMS: atom_id res chain seq x y z
N MET A 1 -7.91 17.53 2.78
CA MET A 1 -7.87 17.66 1.30
C MET A 1 -6.84 16.75 0.67
N ILE A 2 -5.58 16.78 1.11
CA ILE A 2 -4.53 15.86 0.65
C ILE A 2 -4.94 14.37 0.62
N PRO A 3 -5.52 13.77 1.69
CA PRO A 3 -5.90 12.35 1.66
C PRO A 3 -7.09 12.06 0.72
N ALA A 4 -8.01 13.02 0.55
CA ALA A 4 -9.14 12.88 -0.38
C ALA A 4 -8.66 12.84 -1.83
N LEU A 5 -7.76 13.77 -2.17
CA LEU A 5 -7.15 13.85 -3.48
C LEU A 5 -6.28 12.62 -3.75
N ALA A 6 -5.49 12.17 -2.79
CA ALA A 6 -4.71 10.93 -2.92
C ALA A 6 -5.61 9.72 -3.19
N CYS A 7 -6.68 9.55 -2.42
CA CYS A 7 -7.68 8.49 -2.65
C CYS A 7 -8.28 8.57 -4.06
N TYR A 8 -8.71 9.76 -4.47
CA TYR A 8 -9.27 9.98 -5.80
C TYR A 8 -8.26 9.63 -6.90
N LEU A 9 -7.04 10.15 -6.81
CA LEU A 9 -5.98 9.89 -7.79
C LEU A 9 -5.66 8.40 -7.90
N VAL A 10 -5.55 7.71 -6.77
CA VAL A 10 -5.28 6.26 -6.73
C VAL A 10 -6.40 5.50 -7.44
N PHE A 11 -7.67 5.71 -7.09
CA PHE A 11 -8.77 4.90 -7.62
C PHE A 11 -9.22 5.30 -9.04
N THR A 12 -8.98 6.54 -9.46
CA THR A 12 -9.48 7.03 -10.76
C THR A 12 -8.42 7.07 -11.86
N LEU A 13 -7.15 7.20 -11.50
CA LEU A 13 -6.07 7.31 -12.49
C LEU A 13 -5.11 6.13 -12.38
N TRP A 14 -4.58 5.88 -11.17
CA TRP A 14 -3.50 4.91 -11.02
C TRP A 14 -4.00 3.47 -11.13
N LEU A 15 -5.03 3.10 -10.36
CA LEU A 15 -5.56 1.74 -10.35
C LEU A 15 -6.11 1.29 -11.71
N PRO A 16 -6.93 2.11 -12.43
CA PRO A 16 -7.37 1.73 -13.77
C PRO A 16 -6.19 1.62 -14.74
N GLY A 17 -5.23 2.55 -14.67
CA GLY A 17 -4.03 2.52 -15.50
C GLY A 17 -3.17 1.27 -15.30
N ASP A 18 -2.96 0.84 -14.05
CA ASP A 18 -2.24 -0.40 -13.74
C ASP A 18 -2.98 -1.64 -14.28
N ILE A 19 -4.31 -1.69 -14.11
CA ILE A 19 -5.14 -2.79 -14.62
C ILE A 19 -5.08 -2.85 -16.15
N ASP A 20 -5.16 -1.70 -16.82
CA ASP A 20 -5.12 -1.64 -18.28
C ASP A 20 -3.72 -1.98 -18.81
N ARG A 21 -2.65 -1.51 -18.15
CA ARG A 21 -1.27 -1.91 -18.46
C ARG A 21 -1.08 -3.43 -18.32
N TYR A 22 -1.63 -4.03 -17.26
CA TYR A 22 -1.58 -5.48 -17.06
C TYR A 22 -2.35 -6.24 -18.16
N ARG A 23 -3.54 -5.77 -18.54
CA ARG A 23 -4.34 -6.36 -19.63
C ARG A 23 -3.63 -6.27 -20.98
N ASP A 24 -3.04 -5.11 -21.28
CA ASP A 24 -2.26 -4.91 -22.50
C ASP A 24 -1.08 -5.87 -22.55
N TYR A 25 -0.31 -5.97 -21.45
CA TYR A 25 0.82 -6.90 -21.35
C TYR A 25 0.39 -8.36 -21.52
N THR A 26 -0.73 -8.77 -20.90
CA THR A 26 -1.23 -10.15 -20.98
C THR A 26 -1.72 -10.51 -22.38
N ARG A 27 -2.16 -9.52 -23.16
CA ARG A 27 -2.61 -9.69 -24.56
C ARG A 27 -1.49 -9.46 -25.57
N ALA A 28 -0.32 -9.01 -25.14
CA ALA A 28 0.78 -8.69 -26.04
C ALA A 28 1.28 -9.97 -26.74
N GLU A 29 1.27 -9.94 -28.06
CA GLU A 29 1.78 -11.04 -28.88
C GLU A 29 3.30 -10.93 -29.07
N PRO A 30 4.00 -12.03 -29.37
CA PRO A 30 5.41 -11.98 -29.75
C PRO A 30 5.65 -11.08 -30.98
N CYS A 31 6.72 -10.29 -30.95
CA CYS A 31 7.07 -9.43 -32.08
C CYS A 31 7.40 -10.25 -33.34
N ALA A 32 6.95 -9.78 -34.50
CA ALA A 32 7.27 -10.39 -35.78
C ALA A 32 8.79 -10.41 -36.04
N ALA A 33 9.29 -11.57 -36.46
CA ALA A 33 10.70 -11.78 -36.76
C ALA A 33 11.22 -10.73 -37.77
N GLY A 34 12.39 -10.16 -37.50
CA GLY A 34 13.03 -9.16 -38.37
C GLY A 34 12.56 -7.72 -38.19
N THR A 35 11.63 -7.44 -37.27
CA THR A 35 11.26 -6.06 -36.93
C THR A 35 12.36 -5.42 -36.08
N SER A 36 12.83 -4.24 -36.46
CA SER A 36 13.82 -3.47 -35.68
C SER A 36 13.23 -2.99 -34.35
N PRO A 37 13.95 -3.08 -33.22
CA PRO A 37 13.45 -2.60 -31.94
C PRO A 37 13.11 -1.11 -31.96
N ARG A 38 11.89 -0.76 -31.55
CA ARG A 38 11.51 0.60 -31.17
C ARG A 38 11.34 0.70 -29.65
N GLU A 39 11.56 1.89 -29.10
CA GLU A 39 11.45 2.14 -27.65
C GLU A 39 10.03 1.91 -27.08
N HIS A 40 9.00 1.85 -27.92
CA HIS A 40 7.61 1.64 -27.51
C HIS A 40 6.87 0.70 -28.47
N GLU A 41 7.21 -0.59 -28.40
CA GLU A 41 6.47 -1.66 -29.08
C GLU A 41 5.47 -2.33 -28.15
N ASP A 42 4.25 -2.55 -28.65
CA ASP A 42 3.18 -3.24 -27.92
C ASP A 42 3.32 -4.78 -27.95
N CYS A 43 4.36 -5.31 -28.59
CA CYS A 43 4.65 -6.73 -28.69
C CYS A 43 5.76 -7.17 -27.74
N LEU A 44 5.78 -8.47 -27.41
CA LEU A 44 6.80 -9.08 -26.56
C LEU A 44 8.02 -9.47 -27.40
N ARG A 45 9.20 -9.00 -27.00
CA ARG A 45 10.45 -9.30 -27.70
C ARG A 45 11.42 -10.02 -26.79
N GLU A 46 11.99 -11.11 -27.29
CA GLU A 46 13.11 -11.77 -26.64
C GLU A 46 14.42 -11.15 -27.11
N VAL A 47 15.24 -10.74 -26.15
CA VAL A 47 16.52 -10.07 -26.37
C VAL A 47 17.58 -10.74 -25.51
N ALA A 48 18.74 -11.04 -26.10
CA ALA A 48 19.86 -11.59 -25.36
C ALA A 48 20.62 -10.47 -24.63
N PHE A 49 20.85 -10.68 -23.33
CA PHE A 49 21.65 -9.82 -22.48
C PHE A 49 22.81 -10.60 -21.87
N THR A 50 23.86 -9.88 -21.49
CA THR A 50 24.98 -10.39 -20.70
C THR A 50 24.87 -9.82 -19.30
N VAL A 51 25.07 -10.66 -18.30
CA VAL A 51 25.07 -10.24 -16.89
C VAL A 51 26.43 -9.63 -16.56
N ASP A 52 26.46 -8.36 -16.17
CA ASP A 52 27.67 -7.68 -15.73
C ASP A 52 27.89 -7.83 -14.21
N GLY A 53 26.81 -8.10 -13.47
CA GLY A 53 26.86 -8.38 -12.04
C GLY A 53 25.49 -8.57 -11.42
N THR A 54 25.48 -9.11 -10.22
CA THR A 54 24.28 -9.28 -9.39
C THR A 54 24.52 -8.72 -8.00
N ARG A 55 23.45 -8.22 -7.39
CA ARG A 55 23.47 -7.71 -6.01
C ARG A 55 22.28 -8.28 -5.26
N ILE A 56 22.57 -9.17 -4.32
CA ILE A 56 21.59 -9.82 -3.47
C ILE A 56 21.90 -9.46 -2.03
N LYS A 57 21.00 -8.72 -1.40
CA LYS A 57 21.05 -8.37 0.03
C LYS A 57 19.71 -8.75 0.65
N GLY A 58 19.74 -9.59 1.69
CA GLY A 58 18.54 -9.96 2.45
C GLY A 58 18.27 -9.04 3.66
N GLY A 59 17.13 -9.27 4.32
CA GLY A 59 16.76 -8.63 5.58
C GLY A 59 15.83 -7.42 5.43
N ARG A 60 15.86 -6.50 6.42
CA ARG A 60 14.93 -5.35 6.51
C ARG A 60 15.07 -4.33 5.38
N SER A 61 16.19 -4.37 4.66
CA SER A 61 16.47 -3.52 3.49
C SER A 61 16.99 -4.42 2.38
N ALA A 62 16.13 -5.33 1.94
CA ALA A 62 16.46 -6.27 0.90
C ALA A 62 16.66 -5.55 -0.43
N VAL A 63 17.66 -6.00 -1.20
CA VAL A 63 18.02 -5.47 -2.52
C VAL A 63 18.30 -6.65 -3.43
N TYR A 64 17.62 -6.71 -4.56
CA TYR A 64 17.75 -7.78 -5.55
C TYR A 64 17.88 -7.13 -6.93
N GLU A 65 19.10 -7.00 -7.41
CA GLU A 65 19.43 -6.28 -8.64
C GLU A 65 20.33 -7.13 -9.54
N ALA A 66 20.15 -7.04 -10.86
CA ALA A 66 21.10 -7.52 -11.86
C ALA A 66 21.51 -6.37 -12.78
N THR A 67 22.81 -6.18 -12.98
CA THR A 67 23.32 -5.27 -14.00
C THR A 67 23.45 -6.05 -15.31
N LEU A 68 22.82 -5.56 -16.38
CA LEU A 68 22.86 -6.22 -17.68
C LEU A 68 23.39 -5.27 -18.75
N SER A 69 24.10 -5.86 -19.71
CA SER A 69 24.51 -5.22 -20.94
C SER A 69 24.03 -6.00 -22.16
N GLY A 70 23.47 -5.30 -23.14
CA GLY A 70 22.95 -5.92 -24.34
C GLY A 70 22.75 -4.88 -25.42
N ALA A 71 23.84 -4.35 -25.97
CA ALA A 71 23.78 -3.41 -27.09
C ALA A 71 23.18 -4.08 -28.35
N PRO A 72 22.35 -3.37 -29.15
CA PRO A 72 21.94 -1.97 -28.98
C PRO A 72 20.70 -1.77 -28.09
N SER A 73 20.15 -2.84 -27.52
CA SER A 73 18.85 -2.83 -26.84
C SER A 73 18.82 -2.07 -25.52
N TRP A 74 19.71 -2.36 -24.57
CA TRP A 74 19.66 -1.75 -23.23
C TRP A 74 20.94 -2.05 -22.43
N ASN A 75 21.34 -1.12 -21.57
CA ASN A 75 22.37 -1.32 -20.55
C ASN A 75 21.92 -0.64 -19.25
N GLY A 76 21.91 -1.35 -18.13
CA GLY A 76 21.43 -0.78 -16.88
C GLY A 76 21.30 -1.78 -15.74
N VAL A 77 20.63 -1.34 -14.68
CA VAL A 77 20.33 -2.14 -13.49
C VAL A 77 18.85 -2.53 -13.54
N LEU A 78 18.60 -3.83 -13.47
CA LEU A 78 17.27 -4.43 -13.43
C LEU A 78 16.97 -4.89 -12.01
N GLU A 79 15.86 -4.42 -11.46
CA GLU A 79 15.42 -4.77 -10.11
C GLU A 79 14.48 -5.99 -10.11
N PHE A 80 14.54 -6.77 -9.05
CA PHE A 80 13.70 -7.94 -8.79
C PHE A 80 12.97 -7.82 -7.45
N GLY A 81 11.82 -8.49 -7.35
CA GLY A 81 11.08 -8.58 -6.08
C GLY A 81 11.74 -9.52 -5.06
N ASP A 82 12.52 -10.49 -5.53
CA ASP A 82 13.13 -11.55 -4.74
C ASP A 82 14.47 -12.03 -5.33
N SER A 83 15.20 -12.84 -4.56
CA SER A 83 16.53 -13.33 -4.93
C SER A 83 16.53 -14.50 -5.91
N GLY A 84 15.39 -15.09 -6.26
CA GLY A 84 15.37 -16.34 -7.01
C GLY A 84 14.04 -16.57 -7.73
N PRO A 85 13.95 -17.59 -8.59
CA PRO A 85 14.90 -18.69 -8.73
C PRO A 85 16.15 -18.37 -9.57
N LEU A 86 16.07 -17.39 -10.47
CA LEU A 86 17.10 -17.15 -11.47
C LEU A 86 18.25 -16.29 -10.92
N LEU A 87 17.94 -15.18 -10.26
CA LEU A 87 18.91 -14.17 -9.84
C LEU A 87 20.03 -14.74 -8.94
N SER A 88 19.70 -15.70 -8.08
CA SER A 88 20.64 -16.39 -7.20
C SER A 88 21.67 -17.26 -7.94
N GLU A 89 21.38 -17.63 -9.17
CA GLU A 89 22.22 -18.50 -10.00
C GLU A 89 22.95 -17.73 -11.11
N LEU A 90 22.71 -16.41 -11.23
CA LEU A 90 23.35 -15.57 -12.23
C LEU A 90 24.73 -15.10 -11.77
N GLU A 91 25.72 -15.37 -12.60
CA GLU A 91 27.10 -14.92 -12.48
C GLU A 91 27.45 -13.91 -13.57
N ARG A 92 28.53 -13.14 -13.33
CA ARG A 92 29.05 -12.21 -14.32
C ARG A 92 29.52 -12.98 -15.57
N GLY A 93 29.08 -12.53 -16.74
CA GLY A 93 29.39 -13.12 -18.04
C GLY A 93 28.31 -14.08 -18.54
N ASP A 94 27.32 -14.41 -17.71
CA ASP A 94 26.21 -15.26 -18.13
C ASP A 94 25.36 -14.59 -19.20
N ARG A 95 24.91 -15.40 -20.17
CA ARG A 95 23.98 -14.96 -21.19
C ARG A 95 22.55 -15.32 -20.78
N VAL A 96 21.70 -14.32 -20.73
CA VAL A 96 20.28 -14.46 -20.35
C VAL A 96 19.39 -13.91 -21.44
N THR A 97 18.17 -14.42 -21.53
CA THR A 97 17.16 -13.92 -22.47
C THR A 97 16.16 -13.06 -21.69
N GLY A 98 16.14 -11.76 -21.98
CA GLY A 98 15.17 -10.82 -21.44
C GLY A 98 13.94 -10.72 -22.33
N THR A 99 12.75 -10.74 -21.73
CA THR A 99 11.49 -10.39 -22.39
C THR A 99 11.26 -8.89 -22.24
N VAL A 100 11.31 -8.15 -23.34
CA VAL A 100 11.13 -6.70 -23.39
C VAL A 100 9.73 -6.37 -23.87
N TRP A 101 9.08 -5.40 -23.23
CA TRP A 101 7.79 -4.85 -23.63
C TRP A 101 7.79 -3.33 -23.43
N ARG A 102 7.42 -2.56 -24.46
CA ARG A 102 7.45 -1.08 -24.43
C ARG A 102 8.76 -0.47 -23.89
N GLY A 103 9.90 -1.10 -24.19
CA GLY A 103 11.23 -0.65 -23.80
C GLY A 103 11.72 -1.13 -22.42
N ASP A 104 10.84 -1.68 -21.60
CA ASP A 104 11.15 -2.18 -20.26
C ASP A 104 11.38 -3.70 -20.27
N ILE A 105 12.33 -4.20 -19.47
CA ILE A 105 12.59 -5.64 -19.32
C ILE A 105 11.60 -6.20 -18.30
N MET A 106 10.64 -6.99 -18.78
CA MET A 106 9.56 -7.59 -17.97
C MET A 106 10.03 -8.83 -17.22
N ALA A 107 10.86 -9.65 -17.85
CA ALA A 107 11.36 -10.88 -17.24
C ALA A 107 12.72 -11.25 -17.79
N LEU A 108 13.49 -11.97 -16.98
CA LEU A 108 14.69 -12.68 -17.42
C LEU A 108 14.42 -14.18 -17.46
N SER A 109 15.07 -14.85 -18.41
CA SER A 109 15.04 -16.29 -18.52
C SER A 109 16.42 -16.85 -18.88
N ARG A 110 16.72 -18.03 -18.35
CA ARG A 110 17.92 -18.80 -18.63
C ARG A 110 17.61 -20.27 -18.40
N ASP A 111 18.03 -21.14 -19.30
CA ASP A 111 17.94 -22.61 -19.13
C ASP A 111 16.53 -23.10 -18.72
N GLY A 112 15.48 -22.46 -19.25
CA GLY A 112 14.08 -22.79 -18.96
C GLY A 112 13.54 -22.21 -17.64
N VAL A 113 14.38 -21.58 -16.82
CA VAL A 113 13.98 -20.85 -15.61
C VAL A 113 13.67 -19.41 -15.99
N ARG A 114 12.49 -18.93 -15.59
CA ARG A 114 12.04 -17.54 -15.80
C ARG A 114 11.82 -16.86 -14.46
N GLN A 115 12.31 -15.63 -14.33
CA GLN A 115 12.03 -14.76 -13.18
C GLN A 115 11.54 -13.40 -13.66
N LYS A 116 10.52 -12.89 -12.97
CA LYS A 116 9.87 -11.61 -13.26
C LYS A 116 10.69 -10.46 -12.69
N SER A 117 10.82 -9.36 -13.42
CA SER A 117 11.41 -8.14 -12.89
C SER A 117 10.40 -7.37 -12.04
N SER A 118 10.87 -6.33 -11.35
CA SER A 118 10.00 -5.37 -10.66
C SER A 118 9.13 -4.55 -11.64
N ASP A 119 9.55 -4.42 -12.90
CA ASP A 119 8.84 -3.68 -13.93
C ASP A 119 7.73 -4.49 -14.61
N GLU A 120 7.66 -5.82 -14.39
CA GLU A 120 6.56 -6.64 -14.89
C GLU A 120 5.23 -6.17 -14.29
N PRO A 121 4.23 -5.79 -15.12
CA PRO A 121 2.89 -5.47 -14.64
C PRO A 121 2.33 -6.63 -13.82
N ARG A 122 2.02 -6.36 -12.54
CA ARG A 122 1.49 -7.37 -11.62
C ARG A 122 -0.03 -7.43 -11.70
N ASP A 123 -0.59 -8.64 -11.59
CA ASP A 123 -2.04 -8.87 -11.43
C ASP A 123 -2.55 -8.54 -10.01
N GLU A 124 -1.68 -7.97 -9.16
CA GLU A 124 -1.98 -7.70 -7.76
C GLU A 124 -2.10 -6.19 -7.52
N PRO A 125 -3.25 -5.56 -7.82
CA PRO A 125 -3.52 -4.17 -7.47
C PRO A 125 -3.68 -3.96 -5.96
N GLN A 126 -3.34 -4.95 -5.14
CA GLN A 126 -3.56 -4.99 -3.69
C GLN A 126 -2.90 -3.80 -3.00
N MET A 127 -1.66 -3.45 -3.38
CA MET A 127 -0.92 -2.37 -2.74
C MET A 127 -1.50 -0.99 -3.11
N ALA A 128 -1.84 -0.77 -4.38
CA ALA A 128 -2.52 0.46 -4.82
C ALA A 128 -3.91 0.59 -4.17
N ALA A 129 -4.71 -0.48 -4.18
CA ALA A 129 -6.03 -0.49 -3.53
C ALA A 129 -5.95 -0.25 -2.02
N ALA A 130 -4.95 -0.82 -1.33
CA ALA A 130 -4.71 -0.59 0.09
C ALA A 130 -4.39 0.88 0.37
N LEU A 131 -3.44 1.47 -0.39
CA LEU A 131 -3.07 2.88 -0.28
C LEU A 131 -4.27 3.81 -0.51
N GLY A 132 -5.04 3.55 -1.57
CA GLY A 132 -6.27 4.29 -1.88
C GLY A 132 -7.28 4.20 -0.75
N THR A 133 -7.51 3.00 -0.21
CA THR A 133 -8.47 2.77 0.88
C THR A 133 -8.04 3.49 2.17
N CYS A 134 -6.76 3.41 2.55
CA CYS A 134 -6.25 4.12 3.73
C CYS A 134 -6.40 5.64 3.57
N ALA A 135 -6.09 6.18 2.38
CA ALA A 135 -6.26 7.60 2.08
C ALA A 135 -7.74 8.03 2.15
N GLY A 136 -8.66 7.22 1.62
CA GLY A 136 -10.11 7.46 1.67
C GLY A 136 -10.63 7.51 3.12
N LEU A 137 -10.23 6.56 3.95
CA LEU A 137 -10.61 6.53 5.36
C LEU A 137 -10.06 7.72 6.15
N LEU A 138 -8.81 8.13 5.89
CA LEU A 138 -8.22 9.33 6.48
C LEU A 138 -9.00 10.60 6.09
N SER A 139 -9.46 10.67 4.84
CA SER A 139 -10.30 11.78 4.37
C SER A 139 -11.65 11.82 5.08
N ALA A 140 -12.33 10.68 5.17
CA ALA A 140 -13.62 10.57 5.85
C ALA A 140 -13.52 10.97 7.34
N LEU A 141 -12.45 10.54 8.02
CA LEU A 141 -12.17 10.93 9.40
C LEU A 141 -11.97 12.44 9.54
N ALA A 142 -11.19 13.04 8.65
CA ALA A 142 -10.94 14.49 8.67
C ALA A 142 -12.24 15.29 8.42
N LEU A 143 -13.09 14.84 7.50
CA LEU A 143 -14.40 15.45 7.23
C LEU A 143 -15.34 15.35 8.43
N ALA A 144 -15.45 14.19 9.07
CA ALA A 144 -16.29 14.00 10.25
C ALA A 144 -15.87 14.93 11.40
N VAL A 145 -14.57 15.05 11.66
CA VAL A 145 -14.02 15.98 12.66
C VAL A 145 -14.31 17.43 12.29
N GLY A 146 -14.08 17.80 11.02
CA GLY A 146 -14.31 19.17 10.53
C GLY A 146 -15.78 19.57 10.65
N ALA A 147 -16.70 18.69 10.24
CA ALA A 147 -18.13 18.90 10.38
C ALA A 147 -18.55 19.03 11.85
N ALA A 148 -18.04 18.19 12.74
CA ALA A 148 -18.33 18.27 14.18
C ALA A 148 -17.79 19.56 14.83
N ARG A 149 -16.72 20.15 14.29
CA ARG A 149 -16.18 21.45 14.72
C ARG A 149 -17.04 22.62 14.24
N LEU A 150 -17.55 22.55 13.01
CA LEU A 150 -18.35 23.63 12.38
C LEU A 150 -19.80 23.65 12.88
N THR A 151 -20.40 22.49 13.12
CA THR A 151 -21.80 22.35 13.54
C THR A 151 -22.01 22.51 15.05
N ARG A 152 -20.94 22.52 15.86
CA ARG A 152 -21.07 22.72 17.31
C ARG A 152 -21.10 24.21 17.66
N PRO A 153 -22.22 24.75 18.17
CA PRO A 153 -22.24 26.08 18.76
C PRO A 153 -21.30 26.08 19.97
N ARG A 154 -20.32 27.01 19.98
CA ARG A 154 -19.28 27.19 21.02
C ARG A 154 -19.78 26.82 22.44
N PRO A 155 -19.29 25.72 23.05
CA PRO A 155 -19.41 25.50 24.49
C PRO A 155 -18.07 25.81 25.20
N PRO A 156 -18.06 26.01 26.53
CA PRO A 156 -16.89 26.44 27.29
C PRO A 156 -15.78 25.38 27.45
N HIS A 157 -15.88 24.22 26.80
CA HIS A 157 -14.99 23.07 27.06
C HIS A 157 -14.29 22.61 25.79
N PRO A 158 -12.97 22.33 25.84
CA PRO A 158 -12.20 21.93 24.67
C PRO A 158 -12.76 20.63 24.09
N PHE A 159 -12.91 20.60 22.77
CA PHE A 159 -13.32 19.45 21.99
C PHE A 159 -12.57 18.18 22.47
N PRO A 160 -13.23 17.05 22.76
CA PRO A 160 -12.61 15.86 23.35
C PRO A 160 -11.79 15.07 22.32
N TRP A 161 -10.92 15.73 21.57
CA TRP A 161 -9.94 15.14 20.64
C TRP A 161 -9.14 14.02 21.31
N ARG A 162 -8.84 14.21 22.60
CA ARG A 162 -8.08 13.28 23.43
C ARG A 162 -8.82 11.97 23.73
N GLY A 163 -10.16 11.96 23.68
CA GLY A 163 -10.99 10.77 23.97
C GLY A 163 -11.52 10.05 22.72
N TRP A 164 -11.69 10.75 21.60
CA TRP A 164 -12.31 10.19 20.38
C TRP A 164 -11.39 10.18 19.17
N GLY A 165 -10.68 11.29 18.91
CA GLY A 165 -9.85 11.44 17.70
C GLY A 165 -8.59 10.59 17.75
N LYS A 166 -7.90 10.56 18.90
CA LYS A 166 -6.67 9.76 19.09
C LYS A 166 -6.86 8.25 18.88
N PRO A 167 -7.81 7.56 19.55
CA PRO A 167 -7.97 6.12 19.36
C PRO A 167 -8.39 5.76 17.93
N LEU A 168 -9.25 6.56 17.29
CA LEU A 168 -9.69 6.28 15.92
C LEU A 168 -8.56 6.47 14.89
N LEU A 169 -7.68 7.44 15.10
CA LEU A 169 -6.49 7.64 14.27
C LEU A 169 -5.47 6.51 14.51
N ILE A 170 -5.28 6.04 15.74
CA ILE A 170 -4.42 4.88 16.04
C ILE A 170 -4.98 3.61 15.40
N VAL A 171 -6.28 3.33 15.54
CA VAL A 171 -6.95 2.18 14.92
C VAL A 171 -6.86 2.25 13.40
N LEU A 172 -6.99 3.44 12.81
CA LEU A 172 -6.83 3.61 11.38
C LEU A 172 -5.37 3.40 10.94
N SER A 173 -4.40 4.01 11.62
CA SER A 173 -2.98 3.90 11.27
C SER A 173 -2.41 2.50 11.49
N VAL A 174 -2.89 1.75 12.48
CA VAL A 174 -2.43 0.38 12.78
C VAL A 174 -3.27 -0.65 12.05
N GLY A 175 -4.58 -0.46 12.00
CA GLY A 175 -5.51 -1.40 11.36
C GLY A 175 -5.33 -1.48 9.84
N CYS A 176 -5.06 -0.36 9.18
CA CYS A 176 -4.87 -0.36 7.72
C CYS A 176 -3.67 -1.22 7.25
N PRO A 177 -2.45 -1.05 7.79
CA PRO A 177 -1.31 -1.90 7.40
C PRO A 177 -1.46 -3.34 7.86
N VAL A 178 -2.07 -3.60 9.04
CA VAL A 178 -2.29 -4.97 9.52
C VAL A 178 -3.28 -5.72 8.63
N LEU A 179 -4.42 -5.10 8.27
CA LEU A 179 -5.36 -5.74 7.35
C LEU A 179 -4.77 -5.92 5.95
N GLY A 180 -4.03 -4.93 5.45
CA GLY A 180 -3.33 -5.04 4.16
C GLY A 180 -2.35 -6.22 4.14
N LEU A 181 -1.54 -6.36 5.19
CA LEU A 181 -0.57 -7.45 5.31
C LEU A 181 -1.25 -8.82 5.43
N VAL A 182 -2.34 -8.92 6.21
CA VAL A 182 -3.12 -10.17 6.34
C VAL A 182 -3.79 -10.55 5.03
N ALA A 183 -4.33 -9.58 4.27
CA ALA A 183 -4.95 -9.84 2.98
C ALA A 183 -3.94 -10.41 1.97
N VAL A 184 -2.74 -9.83 1.88
CA VAL A 184 -1.64 -10.35 1.06
C VAL A 184 -1.28 -11.77 1.51
N TRP A 185 -1.14 -11.99 2.82
CA TRP A 185 -0.68 -13.27 3.35
C TRP A 185 -1.66 -14.43 3.14
N TRP A 186 -2.97 -14.14 3.09
CA TRP A 186 -4.02 -15.14 2.85
C TRP A 186 -4.52 -15.17 1.39
N GLY A 187 -3.91 -14.39 0.49
CA GLY A 187 -4.38 -14.29 -0.90
C GLY A 187 -5.82 -13.76 -1.00
N ILE A 188 -6.25 -12.96 -0.02
CA ILE A 188 -7.61 -12.45 0.04
C ILE A 188 -7.78 -11.43 -1.08
N PRO A 189 -8.82 -11.59 -1.92
CA PRO A 189 -9.06 -10.66 -2.99
C PRO A 189 -9.22 -9.20 -2.50
N TRP A 190 -8.54 -8.25 -3.16
CA TRP A 190 -8.42 -6.85 -2.72
C TRP A 190 -9.75 -6.10 -2.52
N TRP A 191 -10.78 -6.40 -3.31
CA TRP A 191 -12.15 -5.89 -3.16
C TRP A 191 -12.81 -6.20 -1.81
N LEU A 192 -12.31 -7.20 -1.06
CA LEU A 192 -12.78 -7.51 0.30
C LEU A 192 -12.26 -6.52 1.36
N LEU A 193 -11.11 -5.89 1.13
CA LEU A 193 -10.54 -4.90 2.06
C LEU A 193 -11.50 -3.72 2.31
N PRO A 194 -11.96 -2.96 1.30
CA PRO A 194 -12.86 -1.83 1.53
C PRO A 194 -14.22 -2.28 2.05
N THR A 195 -14.73 -3.43 1.61
CA THR A 195 -16.04 -3.95 2.07
C THR A 195 -16.02 -4.37 3.54
N VAL A 196 -14.87 -4.74 4.11
CA VAL A 196 -14.74 -5.06 5.55
C VAL A 196 -14.33 -3.82 6.37
N LEU A 197 -13.39 -3.00 5.89
CA LEU A 197 -12.89 -1.84 6.62
C LEU A 197 -13.96 -0.77 6.84
N VAL A 198 -14.78 -0.49 5.83
CA VAL A 198 -15.82 0.54 5.92
C VAL A 198 -16.85 0.23 7.02
N PRO A 199 -17.49 -0.96 7.06
CA PRO A 199 -18.43 -1.28 8.14
C PRO A 199 -17.75 -1.45 9.49
N LEU A 200 -16.51 -1.94 9.57
CA LEU A 200 -15.77 -2.01 10.83
C LEU A 200 -15.52 -0.60 11.42
N MET A 201 -15.15 0.36 10.57
CA MET A 201 -15.00 1.76 10.96
C MET A 201 -16.34 2.41 11.32
N GLY A 202 -17.40 2.09 10.58
CA GLY A 202 -18.77 2.50 10.93
C GLY A 202 -19.22 1.96 12.28
N TYR A 203 -18.94 0.69 12.57
CA TYR A 203 -19.27 0.03 13.82
C TYR A 203 -18.50 0.62 15.00
N THR A 204 -17.18 0.77 14.89
CA THR A 204 -16.34 1.36 15.95
C THR A 204 -16.73 2.82 16.23
N ALA A 205 -17.03 3.61 15.20
CA ALA A 205 -17.54 4.98 15.37
C ALA A 205 -18.91 5.00 16.06
N TRP A 206 -19.80 4.07 15.71
CA TRP A 206 -21.13 3.93 16.34
C TRP A 206 -21.04 3.47 17.79
N GLU A 207 -20.16 2.53 18.10
CA GLU A 207 -19.94 2.03 19.46
C GLU A 207 -19.34 3.14 20.35
N LEU A 208 -18.35 3.88 19.86
CA LEU A 208 -17.85 5.07 20.54
C LEU A 208 -18.94 6.14 20.74
N HIS A 209 -19.92 6.24 19.83
CA HIS A 209 -21.07 7.15 19.96
C HIS A 209 -22.09 6.69 20.99
N ARG A 210 -22.17 5.39 21.26
CA ARG A 210 -23.03 4.81 22.31
C ARG A 210 -22.43 4.85 23.71
N TYR A 211 -21.11 4.95 23.85
CA TYR A 211 -20.40 4.93 25.14
C TYR A 211 -20.11 6.26 25.90
N PRO A 212 -20.82 7.41 25.74
CA PRO A 212 -20.54 8.60 26.57
C PRO A 212 -20.86 8.48 28.07
N GLY A 213 -21.45 7.36 28.54
CA GLY A 213 -22.20 7.32 29.80
C GLY A 213 -21.51 6.83 31.08
N ARG A 214 -20.25 6.38 31.08
CA ARG A 214 -19.57 5.96 32.34
C ARG A 214 -18.39 6.87 32.69
N ARG A 215 -18.72 8.06 33.22
CA ARG A 215 -17.80 8.71 34.18
C ARG A 215 -18.06 8.09 35.55
N PRO A 216 -17.04 7.68 36.32
CA PRO A 216 -17.17 7.56 37.76
C PRO A 216 -17.61 8.93 38.27
N GLY A 217 -18.76 9.00 38.93
CA GLY A 217 -19.22 10.23 39.57
C GLY A 217 -18.18 10.72 40.58
N PRO A 218 -18.07 12.03 40.83
CA PRO A 218 -17.24 12.53 41.91
C PRO A 218 -17.66 11.82 43.20
N ALA A 219 -16.69 11.26 43.93
CA ALA A 219 -16.92 10.73 45.25
C ALA A 219 -17.67 11.81 46.05
N ALA A 220 -18.87 11.46 46.51
CA ALA A 220 -19.71 12.36 47.25
C ALA A 220 -18.94 12.86 48.48
N ASP A 221 -18.81 14.17 48.59
CA ASP A 221 -18.60 14.87 49.85
C ASP A 221 -19.70 14.42 50.81
N SER A 222 -19.36 13.56 51.77
CA SER A 222 -20.16 13.39 52.97
C SER A 222 -19.64 14.37 54.01
N GLY A 223 -20.17 15.60 53.97
CA GLY A 223 -20.09 16.52 55.08
C GLY A 223 -20.76 15.93 56.31
N GLY A 224 -20.03 15.88 57.42
CA GLY A 224 -20.54 15.58 58.76
C GLY A 224 -20.05 16.65 59.72
N ALA A 225 -20.72 17.80 59.71
CA ALA A 225 -20.57 18.84 60.72
C ALA A 225 -21.44 18.50 61.94
N THR A 226 -20.84 18.47 63.13
CA THR A 226 -21.40 18.75 64.48
C THR A 226 -20.31 18.37 65.48
N GLY A 227 -19.88 19.14 66.48
CA GLY A 227 -20.30 20.43 67.01
C GLY A 227 -19.60 20.61 68.38
N SER A 228 -19.43 21.87 68.79
CA SER A 228 -19.42 22.38 70.18
C SER A 228 -18.57 21.71 71.28
N GLY A 229 -17.70 22.50 71.93
CA GLY A 229 -17.13 22.14 73.24
C GLY A 229 -16.02 23.09 73.71
N SER A 230 -16.37 23.96 74.65
CA SER A 230 -15.61 25.05 75.28
C SER A 230 -14.55 24.65 76.32
N ALA A 231 -13.72 25.66 76.68
CA ALA A 231 -12.89 25.83 77.90
C ALA A 231 -11.58 25.03 77.91
N THR A 232 -10.42 25.58 78.25
CA THR A 232 -10.03 26.73 79.11
C THR A 232 -8.77 27.42 78.59
#